data_AF-A0A2E7F710-F1
#
_entry.id   AF-A0A2E7F710-F1
#
_cell.length_a   1.000
_cell.length_b   1.000
_cell.length_c   1.000
_cell.angle_alpha   90.00
_cell.angle_beta   90.00
_cell.angle_gamma   90.00
#
_symmetry.space_group_name_H-M   'P 1'
#
loop_
_entity.id
_entity.type
_entity.pdbx_description
1 polymer ?
#
loop_
_entity_poly.entity_id
_entity_poly.type
_entity_poly.pdbx_seq_one_letter_code
_entity_poly.pdbx_strand_id
1 'polypeptide(L)'
;MVIKILSWIAMVAVGLLVILFAISNRTLVALDLWPLPTPEITVPYYLPVLAASFAGFVGGAIVAWFSAGKLRRRARTARKKVSGLEKNLDKLKQQIEDLESSRRAGTTNK
;
A
#
# COMPACT_ATOMS: atom_id res chain seq x y z
N MET A 1 2.13 7.29 -14.40
CA MET A 1 0.82 7.59 -15.03
C MET A 1 0.15 6.31 -15.55
N VAL A 2 0.86 5.47 -16.32
CA VAL A 2 0.36 4.20 -16.90
C VAL A 2 -0.26 3.24 -15.87
N ILE A 3 0.39 3.02 -14.73
CA ILE A 3 -0.11 2.12 -13.66
C ILE A 3 -1.48 2.57 -13.12
N LYS A 4 -1.74 3.87 -13.08
CA LYS A 4 -2.98 4.45 -12.55
C LYS A 4 -4.13 4.28 -13.55
N ILE A 5 -3.84 4.36 -14.85
CA ILE A 5 -4.81 4.10 -15.93
C ILE A 5 -5.14 2.61 -15.99
N LEU A 6 -4.14 1.73 -15.92
CA LEU A 6 -4.36 0.28 -15.92
C LEU A 6 -5.21 -0.17 -14.72
N SER A 7 -4.95 0.39 -13.54
CA SER A 7 -5.78 0.17 -12.35
C SER A 7 -7.21 0.65 -12.54
N TRP A 8 -7.43 1.76 -13.24
CA TRP A 8 -8.77 2.28 -13.52
C TRP A 8 -9.53 1.39 -14.50
N ILE A 9 -8.87 0.94 -15.57
CA ILE A 9 -9.45 0.00 -16.54
C ILE A 9 -9.82 -1.32 -15.86
N ALA A 10 -8.93 -1.86 -15.03
CA ALA A 10 -9.22 -3.08 -14.26
C ALA A 10 -10.43 -2.88 -13.33
N MET A 11 -10.52 -1.74 -12.65
CA MET A 11 -11.64 -1.43 -11.77
C MET A 11 -12.97 -1.31 -12.53
N VAL A 12 -12.97 -0.66 -13.69
CA VAL A 12 -14.15 -0.58 -14.57
C VAL A 12 -14.56 -1.97 -15.07
N ALA A 13 -13.60 -2.79 -15.51
CA ALA A 13 -13.87 -4.15 -15.99
C ALA A 13 -14.48 -5.04 -14.89
N VAL A 14 -13.94 -5.00 -13.68
CA VAL A 14 -14.48 -5.72 -12.53
C VAL A 14 -15.88 -5.19 -12.18
N GLY A 15 -16.08 -3.88 -12.17
CA GLY A 15 -17.40 -3.28 -11.92
C GLY A 15 -18.44 -3.71 -12.95
N LEU A 16 -18.07 -3.76 -14.23
CA LEU A 16 -18.95 -4.23 -15.30
C LEU A 16 -19.32 -5.70 -15.11
N LEU A 17 -18.36 -6.56 -14.78
CA LEU A 17 -18.60 -7.97 -14.46
C LEU A 17 -19.59 -8.13 -13.30
N VAL A 18 -19.40 -7.37 -12.23
CA VAL A 18 -20.29 -7.39 -11.05
C VAL A 18 -21.71 -6.97 -11.42
N ILE A 19 -21.86 -5.92 -12.24
CA ILE A 19 -23.17 -5.43 -12.70
C ILE A 19 -23.85 -6.49 -13.59
N LEU A 20 -23.13 -7.05 -14.56
CA LEU A 20 -23.67 -8.08 -15.46
C LEU A 20 -24.10 -9.32 -14.67
N PHE A 21 -23.29 -9.76 -13.71
CA PHE A 21 -23.63 -10.85 -12.82
C PHE A 21 -24.90 -10.56 -12.01
N ALA A 22 -25.01 -9.36 -11.43
CA ALA A 22 -26.19 -8.95 -10.67
C ALA A 22 -27.47 -8.89 -11.53
N ILE A 23 -27.37 -8.39 -12.76
CA ILE A 23 -28.50 -8.32 -13.69
C ILE A 23 -28.95 -9.72 -14.13
N SER A 24 -28.00 -10.60 -14.43
CA SER A 24 -28.28 -11.96 -14.90
C SER A 24 -28.79 -12.89 -13.81
N ASN A 25 -28.41 -12.67 -12.55
CA ASN A 25 -28.68 -13.58 -11.43
C ASN A 25 -29.65 -12.96 -10.41
N ARG A 26 -30.78 -12.43 -10.89
CA ARG A 26 -31.86 -11.87 -10.05
C ARG A 26 -32.81 -12.92 -9.48
N THR A 27 -32.58 -14.19 -9.79
CA THR A 27 -33.37 -15.31 -9.28
C THR A 27 -33.30 -15.35 -7.77
N LEU A 28 -34.45 -15.57 -7.14
CA LEU A 28 -34.54 -15.70 -5.70
C LEU A 28 -34.01 -17.07 -5.29
N VAL A 29 -33.14 -17.06 -4.28
CA VAL A 29 -32.63 -18.26 -3.63
C VAL A 29 -32.90 -18.17 -2.14
N ALA A 30 -33.23 -19.32 -1.57
CA ALA A 30 -33.43 -19.44 -0.15
C ALA A 30 -32.08 -19.72 0.51
N LEU A 31 -31.69 -18.86 1.45
CA LEU A 31 -30.48 -19.00 2.24
C LEU A 31 -30.86 -19.54 3.61
N ASP A 32 -30.44 -20.77 3.87
CA ASP A 32 -30.41 -21.34 5.20
C ASP A 32 -29.03 -21.09 5.81
N LEU A 33 -29.00 -20.33 6.91
CA LEU A 33 -27.79 -19.89 7.58
C LEU A 33 -27.46 -20.81 8.76
N TRP A 34 -27.43 -22.12 8.53
CA TRP A 34 -27.04 -23.09 9.56
C TRP A 34 -25.65 -22.76 10.14
N PRO A 35 -25.42 -22.75 11.47
CA PRO A 35 -26.30 -23.13 12.60
C PRO A 35 -27.02 -21.94 13.29
N LEU A 36 -27.09 -20.78 12.65
CA LEU A 36 -27.73 -19.59 13.23
C LEU A 36 -29.26 -19.81 13.31
N PRO A 37 -29.93 -19.41 14.41
CA PRO A 37 -31.38 -19.54 14.56
C PRO A 37 -32.11 -18.41 13.81
N THR A 38 -31.79 -18.22 12.54
CA THR A 38 -32.46 -17.24 11.67
C THR A 38 -33.43 -17.96 10.75
N PRO A 39 -34.63 -17.41 10.51
CA PRO A 39 -35.54 -17.97 9.52
C PRO A 39 -34.90 -17.95 8.13
N GLU A 40 -35.29 -18.90 7.28
CA GLU A 40 -34.83 -19.01 5.90
C GLU A 40 -35.07 -17.68 5.16
N ILE A 41 -34.00 -17.07 4.65
CA ILE A 41 -34.07 -15.75 4.01
C ILE A 41 -34.06 -15.94 2.51
N THR A 42 -35.12 -15.50 1.84
CA THR A 42 -35.16 -15.47 0.38
C THR A 42 -34.55 -14.17 -0.12
N VAL A 43 -33.42 -14.27 -0.82
CA VAL A 43 -32.74 -13.12 -1.44
C VAL A 43 -32.34 -13.42 -2.88
N PRO A 44 -32.13 -12.41 -3.73
CA PRO A 44 -31.55 -12.61 -5.05
C PRO A 44 -30.17 -13.26 -4.95
N TYR A 45 -29.86 -14.22 -5.83
CA TYR A 45 -28.60 -14.99 -5.81
C TYR A 45 -27.35 -14.12 -5.83
N TYR A 46 -27.38 -13.00 -6.55
CA TYR A 46 -26.24 -12.09 -6.61
C TYR A 46 -25.85 -11.52 -5.24
N LEU A 47 -26.79 -11.39 -4.31
CA LEU A 47 -26.62 -10.66 -3.05
C LEU A 47 -25.62 -11.32 -2.09
N PRO A 48 -25.78 -12.60 -1.69
CA PRO A 48 -24.80 -13.28 -0.84
C PRO A 48 -23.41 -13.35 -1.49
N VAL A 49 -23.34 -13.57 -2.81
CA VAL A 49 -22.08 -13.64 -3.54
C VAL A 49 -21.35 -12.29 -3.54
N LEU A 50 -22.06 -11.19 -3.82
CA LEU A 50 -21.49 -9.85 -3.75
C LEU A 50 -21.08 -9.49 -2.31
N ALA A 51 -21.90 -9.83 -1.32
CA ALA A 51 -21.60 -9.55 0.08
C ALA A 51 -20.32 -10.26 0.55
N ALA A 52 -20.19 -11.56 0.23
CA ALA A 52 -18.99 -12.33 0.54
C ALA A 52 -17.76 -11.81 -0.22
N SER A 53 -17.92 -11.49 -1.50
CA SER A 53 -16.84 -10.92 -2.32
C SER A 53 -16.38 -9.57 -1.79
N PHE A 54 -17.31 -8.71 -1.39
CA PHE A 54 -17.04 -7.40 -0.82
C PHE A 54 -16.34 -7.52 0.55
N ALA A 55 -16.81 -8.42 1.41
CA ALA A 55 -16.14 -8.70 2.68
C ALA A 55 -14.69 -9.18 2.46
N GLY A 56 -14.47 -10.09 1.49
CA GLY A 56 -13.14 -10.53 1.10
C GLY A 56 -12.26 -9.39 0.55
N PHE A 57 -12.83 -8.51 -0.27
CA PHE A 57 -12.13 -7.33 -0.80
C PHE A 57 -11.71 -6.36 0.32
N VAL A 58 -12.63 -6.05 1.24
CA VAL A 58 -12.33 -5.18 2.39
C VAL A 58 -11.25 -5.82 3.26
N GLY A 59 -11.35 -7.12 3.56
CA GLY A 59 -10.33 -7.86 4.29
C GLY A 59 -8.97 -7.81 3.61
N GLY A 60 -8.93 -8.07 2.30
CA GLY A 60 -7.72 -7.99 1.48
C GLY A 60 -7.12 -6.58 1.45
N ALA A 61 -7.95 -5.54 1.34
CA ALA A 61 -7.52 -4.15 1.38
C ALA A 61 -6.93 -3.77 2.76
N ILE A 62 -7.52 -4.23 3.85
CA ILE A 62 -7.00 -4.05 5.21
C ILE A 62 -5.62 -4.71 5.33
N VAL A 63 -5.49 -5.97 4.93
CA VAL A 63 -4.20 -6.70 4.95
C VAL A 63 -3.15 -5.98 4.09
N ALA A 64 -3.52 -5.55 2.89
CA ALA A 64 -2.64 -4.77 2.01
C ALA A 64 -2.22 -3.44 2.65
N TRP A 65 -3.12 -2.76 3.35
CA TRP A 65 -2.83 -1.51 4.06
C TRP A 65 -1.81 -1.72 5.20
N PHE A 66 -1.97 -2.77 5.99
CA PHE A 66 -1.02 -3.13 7.04
C PHE A 66 0.36 -3.50 6.45
N SER A 67 0.40 -4.26 5.36
CA SER A 67 1.64 -4.60 4.65
C SER A 67 2.35 -3.35 4.08
N ALA A 68 1.59 -2.46 3.44
CA ALA A 68 2.11 -1.18 2.92
C ALA A 68 2.60 -0.25 4.03
N GLY A 69 2.00 -0.31 5.23
CA GLY A 69 2.46 0.43 6.41
C GLY A 69 3.90 0.11 6.80
N LYS A 70 4.31 -1.17 6.74
CA LYS A 70 5.69 -1.61 7.00
C LYS A 70 6.66 -1.05 5.95
N LEU A 71 6.27 -1.04 4.67
CA LEU A 71 7.05 -0.46 3.59
C LEU A 71 7.22 1.06 3.76
N ARG A 72 6.14 1.78 4.13
CA ARG A 72 6.19 3.22 4.43
C ARG A 72 7.14 3.54 5.59
N ARG A 73 7.13 2.72 6.65
CA ARG A 73 8.08 2.86 7.78
C ARG A 73 9.53 2.63 7.32
N ARG A 74 9.80 1.57 6.55
CA ARG A 74 11.13 1.28 6.00
C ARG A 74 11.63 2.41 5.10
N ALA A 75 10.79 2.96 4.23
CA ALA A 75 11.14 4.09 3.38
C ALA A 75 11.52 5.34 4.19
N ARG A 76 10.81 5.64 5.28
CA ARG A 76 11.16 6.75 6.19
C ARG A 76 12.50 6.52 6.88
N THR A 77 12.76 5.32 7.40
CA THR A 77 14.03 5.01 8.08
C THR A 77 15.21 5.04 7.10
N ALA A 78 15.03 4.51 5.89
CA ALA A 78 16.05 4.58 4.84
C ALA A 78 16.39 6.04 4.49
N ARG A 79 15.38 6.90 4.29
CA ARG A 79 15.60 8.35 4.06
C ARG A 79 16.37 9.02 5.20
N LYS A 80 16.05 8.71 6.46
CA LYS A 80 16.79 9.24 7.62
C LYS A 80 18.25 8.80 7.63
N LYS A 81 18.54 7.53 7.29
CA LYS A 81 19.91 7.03 7.20
C LYS A 81 20.70 7.76 6.11
N VAL A 82 20.12 7.93 4.92
CA VAL A 82 20.77 8.66 3.82
C VAL A 82 21.13 10.09 4.24
N SER A 83 20.18 10.84 4.81
CA SER A 83 20.45 12.20 5.30
C SER A 83 21.50 12.24 6.42
N GLY A 84 21.55 11.23 7.29
CA GLY A 84 22.59 11.10 8.30
C GLY A 84 23.97 10.86 7.70
N LEU A 85 24.06 10.00 6.69
CA LEU A 85 25.30 9.70 5.97
C LEU A 85 25.81 10.93 5.20
N GLU A 86 24.93 11.68 4.53
CA GLU A 86 25.27 12.94 3.85
C GLU A 86 25.91 13.94 4.82
N LYS A 87 25.29 14.16 5.99
CA LYS A 87 25.87 15.06 7.01
C LYS A 87 27.24 14.62 7.52
N ASN A 88 27.46 13.32 7.63
CA ASN A 88 28.76 12.80 8.06
C ASN A 88 29.81 12.99 6.96
N LEU A 89 29.44 12.84 5.69
CA LEU A 89 30.33 13.14 4.56
C LEU A 89 30.71 14.62 4.54
N ASP A 90 29.76 15.53 4.76
CA ASP A 90 30.04 16.97 4.79
C ASP A 90 30.97 17.34 5.95
N LYS A 91 30.75 16.77 7.14
CA LYS A 91 31.65 16.96 8.29
C LYS A 91 33.05 16.42 8.04
N LEU A 92 33.18 15.25 7.42
CA LEU A 92 34.49 14.68 7.09
C LEU A 92 35.23 15.56 6.07
N LYS A 93 34.53 16.07 5.05
CA LYS A 93 35.11 17.01 4.07
C LYS A 93 35.62 18.28 4.75
N GLN A 94 34.84 18.87 5.65
CA GLN A 94 35.26 20.05 6.43
C GLN A 94 36.52 19.77 7.26
N GLN A 95 36.57 18.63 7.96
CA GLN A 95 37.76 18.27 8.75
C GLN A 95 39.02 18.08 7.89
N ILE A 96 38.88 17.50 6.69
CA ILE A 96 39.99 17.36 5.75
C ILE A 96 40.49 18.73 5.30
N GLU A 97 39.59 19.65 4.99
CA GLU A 97 39.92 21.02 4.56
C GLU A 97 40.59 21.84 5.69
N ASP A 98 40.09 21.71 6.92
CA ASP A 98 40.70 22.32 8.11
C ASP A 98 42.11 21.75 8.40
N LEU A 99 42.29 20.44 8.23
CA LEU A 99 43.62 19.81 8.36
C LEU A 99 44.58 20.26 7.27
N GLU A 100 44.11 20.37 6.02
CA GLU A 100 44.92 20.87 4.91
C GLU A 100 45.34 22.33 5.10
N SER A 101 44.43 23.19 5.52
CA SER A 101 44.73 24.59 5.81
C SER A 101 45.72 24.73 6.96
N SER A 102 45.56 23.94 8.04
CA SER A 102 46.51 23.87 9.16
C SER A 102 47.90 23.39 8.71
N ARG A 103 47.97 22.41 7.80
CA ARG A 103 49.24 21.93 7.22
C ARG A 103 49.92 22.97 6.34
N ARG A 104 49.16 23.73 5.54
CA ARG A 104 49.68 24.82 4.69
C ARG A 104 50.19 25.99 5.54
N ALA A 105 49.52 26.32 6.64
CA ALA A 105 49.97 27.35 7.57
C ALA A 105 51.30 26.95 8.28
N GLY A 106 51.41 25.68 8.70
CA GLY A 106 52.63 25.17 9.36
C GLY A 106 53.85 25.02 8.44
N THR A 107 53.67 24.93 7.12
CA THR A 107 54.77 24.85 6.13
C THR A 107 55.29 26.22 5.69
N THR A 108 54.51 27.29 5.87
CA THR A 108 54.92 28.67 5.55
C THR A 108 55.75 29.31 6.66
N ASN A 109 55.73 28.75 7.87
CA ASN A 109 56.40 29.29 9.06
C ASN A 109 57.76 28.61 9.37
N LYS A 110 58.35 27.93 8.38
CA LYS A 110 59.71 27.37 8.42
C LYS A 110 60.53 27.97 7.29
#